data_AF-F1LGB0-F1
#
_entry.id   AF-F1LGB0-F1
#
_cell.length_a   1.000
_cell.length_b   1.000
_cell.length_c   1.000
_cell.angle_alpha   90.00
_cell.angle_beta   90.00
_cell.angle_gamma   90.00
#
_symmetry.space_group_name_H-M   'P 1'
#
loop_
_entity.id
_entity.type
_entity.pdbx_description
1 polymer ?
#
loop_
_entity_poly.entity_id
_entity_poly.type
_entity_poly.pdbx_seq_one_letter_code
_entity_poly.pdbx_strand_id
1 'polypeptide(L)'
;MYLQVEIMESRVQVTCPECSELLHPTDIYSLMVHHPALIDKYESFSLRRVLMTDPDTRWCPAPDCTYAVIASNCAACPQLRCERPGCGTLFCYHCKGQWHASQTCDEARKERGGLFRTPLPQIASSSVDNSLKR
;
A
#
# COMPACT_ATOMS: atom_id res chain seq x y z
N MET A 1 25.50 -6.55 -11.12
CA MET A 1 24.15 -6.37 -11.72
C MET A 1 23.07 -7.12 -10.94
N TYR A 2 23.27 -8.38 -10.55
CA TYR A 2 22.30 -9.19 -9.78
C TYR A 2 21.69 -8.46 -8.56
N LEU A 3 22.50 -8.07 -7.57
CA LEU A 3 22.02 -7.45 -6.34
C LEU A 3 21.23 -6.15 -6.57
N GLN A 4 21.56 -5.39 -7.62
CA GLN A 4 20.83 -4.16 -7.97
C GLN A 4 19.41 -4.48 -8.44
N VAL A 5 19.26 -5.52 -9.28
CA VAL A 5 17.94 -5.98 -9.77
C VAL A 5 17.10 -6.48 -8.61
N GLU A 6 17.68 -7.29 -7.71
CA GLU A 6 17.00 -7.79 -6.52
C GLU A 6 16.43 -6.64 -5.66
N ILE A 7 17.24 -5.62 -5.39
CA ILE A 7 16.82 -4.44 -4.64
C ILE A 7 15.74 -3.64 -5.41
N MET A 8 15.90 -3.45 -6.71
CA MET A 8 14.91 -2.74 -7.54
C MET A 8 13.55 -3.45 -7.58
N GLU A 9 13.55 -4.77 -7.50
CA GLU A 9 12.34 -5.60 -7.41
C GLU A 9 11.87 -5.79 -5.96
N SER A 10 12.33 -4.97 -5.02
CA SER A 10 11.93 -4.94 -3.61
C SER A 10 12.22 -6.23 -2.83
N ARG A 11 13.22 -7.01 -3.24
CA ARG A 11 13.67 -8.21 -2.51
C ARG A 11 14.77 -7.86 -1.52
N VAL A 12 14.57 -8.27 -0.25
CA VAL A 12 15.48 -7.96 0.88
C VAL A 12 16.12 -9.18 1.53
N GLN A 13 15.58 -10.38 1.29
CA GLN A 13 16.27 -11.64 1.59
C GLN A 13 16.89 -12.13 0.30
N VAL A 14 18.04 -11.56 -0.03
CA VAL A 14 18.78 -11.89 -1.25
C VAL A 14 19.75 -13.02 -0.95
N THR A 15 19.79 -14.03 -1.82
CA THR A 15 20.75 -15.13 -1.72
C THR A 15 21.94 -14.90 -2.64
N CYS A 16 23.09 -15.48 -2.30
CA CYS A 16 24.23 -15.53 -3.19
C CYS A 16 23.90 -16.41 -4.40
N PRO A 17 24.12 -15.95 -5.65
CA PRO A 17 23.78 -16.72 -6.85
C PRO A 17 24.67 -17.97 -7.04
N GLU A 18 25.81 -18.05 -6.36
CA GLU A 18 26.76 -19.17 -6.49
C GLU A 18 26.53 -20.26 -5.45
N CYS A 19 26.26 -19.90 -4.18
CA CYS A 19 26.11 -20.86 -3.10
C CYS A 19 24.70 -20.96 -2.50
N SER A 20 23.76 -20.09 -2.92
CA SER A 20 22.38 -20.02 -2.42
C SER A 20 22.21 -19.62 -0.94
N GLU A 21 23.29 -19.26 -0.24
CA GLU A 21 23.22 -18.75 1.13
C GLU A 21 22.68 -17.31 1.18
N LEU A 22 22.03 -16.93 2.29
CA LEU A 22 21.54 -15.57 2.48
C LEU A 22 22.71 -14.59 2.60
N LEU A 23 22.64 -13.48 1.85
CA LEU A 23 23.61 -12.40 1.97
C LEU A 23 23.41 -11.66 3.30
N HIS A 24 24.50 -11.44 4.02
CA HIS A 24 24.47 -10.63 5.23
C HIS A 24 24.29 -9.15 4.85
N PRO A 25 23.56 -8.33 5.64
CA PRO A 25 23.39 -6.91 5.36
C PRO A 25 24.72 -6.15 5.16
N THR A 26 25.77 -6.50 5.91
CA THR A 26 27.12 -5.94 5.74
C THR A 26 27.69 -6.17 4.34
N ASP A 27 27.45 -7.34 3.76
CA ASP A 27 27.89 -7.64 2.39
C ASP A 27 27.11 -6.80 1.38
N ILE A 28 25.80 -6.64 1.59
CA ILE A 28 24.94 -5.79 0.76
C ILE A 28 25.42 -4.33 0.80
N TYR A 29 25.70 -3.78 1.99
CA TYR A 29 26.24 -2.43 2.14
C TYR A 29 27.59 -2.27 1.44
N SER A 30 28.47 -3.26 1.59
CA SER A 30 29.82 -3.24 0.98
C SER A 30 29.73 -3.29 -0.55
N LEU A 31 28.88 -4.16 -1.10
CA LEU A 31 28.70 -4.33 -2.54
C LEU A 31 27.97 -3.13 -3.19
N MET A 32 27.10 -2.45 -2.43
CA MET A 32 26.31 -1.31 -2.93
C MET A 32 26.86 0.05 -2.50
N VAL A 33 28.09 0.12 -1.99
CA VAL A 33 28.71 1.38 -1.48
C VAL A 33 28.70 2.52 -2.50
N HIS A 34 28.82 2.21 -3.79
CA HIS A 34 28.78 3.19 -4.89
C HIS A 34 27.36 3.49 -5.41
N HIS A 35 26.33 2.95 -4.77
CA HIS A 35 24.93 3.08 -5.15
C HIS A 35 24.05 3.43 -3.93
N PRO A 36 24.23 4.62 -3.32
CA PRO A 36 23.53 5.00 -2.09
C PRO A 36 22.00 4.94 -2.24
N ALA A 37 21.45 5.32 -3.39
CA ALA A 37 20.02 5.23 -3.65
C ALA A 37 19.45 3.79 -3.63
N LEU A 38 20.29 2.77 -3.89
CA LEU A 38 19.89 1.37 -3.74
C LEU A 38 19.96 0.92 -2.28
N ILE A 39 20.92 1.43 -1.50
CA ILE A 39 20.98 1.21 -0.06
C ILE A 39 19.72 1.77 0.60
N ASP A 40 19.33 3.01 0.30
CA ASP A 40 18.12 3.64 0.85
C ASP A 40 16.86 2.81 0.56
N LYS A 41 16.75 2.25 -0.65
CA LYS A 41 15.66 1.34 -1.05
C LYS A 41 15.70 0.04 -0.26
N TYR A 42 16.88 -0.60 -0.18
CA TYR A 42 17.06 -1.84 0.56
C TYR A 42 16.66 -1.70 2.03
N GLU A 43 17.09 -0.61 2.69
CA GLU A 43 16.74 -0.32 4.08
C GLU A 43 15.23 -0.08 4.23
N SER A 44 14.65 0.74 3.36
CA SER A 44 13.21 1.03 3.36
C SER A 44 12.36 -0.25 3.20
N PHE A 45 12.74 -1.12 2.26
CA PHE A 45 12.05 -2.40 2.05
C PHE A 45 12.27 -3.37 3.20
N SER A 46 13.46 -3.37 3.82
CA SER A 46 13.79 -4.24 4.95
C SER A 46 12.96 -3.85 6.18
N LEU A 47 12.91 -2.56 6.49
CA LEU A 47 12.09 -2.04 7.58
C LEU A 47 10.61 -2.32 7.32
N ARG A 48 10.13 -2.05 6.10
CA ARG A 48 8.74 -2.35 5.72
C ARG A 48 8.40 -3.81 5.93
N ARG A 49 9.27 -4.72 5.51
CA ARG A 49 9.08 -6.16 5.67
C ARG A 49 8.95 -6.56 7.14
N VAL A 50 9.86 -6.09 7.99
CA VAL A 50 9.84 -6.40 9.42
C VAL A 50 8.57 -5.85 10.06
N LEU A 51 8.24 -4.57 9.81
CA LEU A 51 7.05 -3.93 10.38
C LEU A 51 5.74 -4.56 9.89
N MET A 52 5.69 -5.16 8.69
CA MET A 52 4.51 -5.91 8.25
C MET A 52 4.24 -7.17 9.10
N THR A 53 5.22 -7.67 9.85
CA THR A 53 5.04 -8.81 10.77
C THR A 53 4.47 -8.39 12.13
N ASP A 54 4.53 -7.10 12.46
CA ASP A 54 4.01 -6.56 13.71
C ASP A 54 2.49 -6.28 13.59
N PRO A 55 1.65 -6.92 14.42
CA PRO A 55 0.20 -6.76 14.39
C PRO A 55 -0.28 -5.36 14.79
N ASP A 56 0.54 -4.54 15.43
CA ASP A 56 0.22 -3.17 15.88
C ASP A 56 0.71 -2.10 14.88
N THR A 57 1.45 -2.50 13.85
CA THR A 57 1.87 -1.58 12.77
C THR A 57 0.69 -1.21 11.87
N ARG A 58 0.51 0.10 11.65
CA ARG A 58 -0.46 0.66 10.71
C ARG A 58 0.24 1.57 9.70
N TRP A 59 0.12 1.20 8.43
CA TRP A 59 0.65 1.98 7.32
C TRP A 59 -0.35 3.04 6.90
N CYS A 60 0.14 4.23 6.59
CA CYS A 60 -0.65 5.27 5.96
C CYS A 60 -1.20 4.76 4.60
N PRO A 61 -2.51 4.85 4.33
CA PRO A 61 -3.12 4.34 3.10
C PRO A 61 -2.94 5.27 1.89
N ALA A 62 -2.37 6.47 2.08
CA ALA A 62 -2.15 7.42 1.00
C ALA A 62 -1.18 6.86 -0.06
N PRO A 63 -1.44 7.08 -1.36
CA PRO A 63 -0.50 6.73 -2.43
C PRO A 63 0.89 7.33 -2.16
N ASP A 64 1.93 6.57 -2.48
CA ASP A 64 3.34 6.97 -2.35
C ASP A 64 3.75 7.42 -0.93
N CYS A 65 2.98 7.05 0.09
CA CYS A 65 3.30 7.30 1.49
C CYS A 65 3.94 6.07 2.14
N THR A 66 5.10 6.27 2.76
CA THR A 66 5.85 5.26 3.50
C THR A 66 5.77 5.44 5.01
N TYR A 67 4.87 6.31 5.48
CA TYR A 67 4.66 6.52 6.92
C TYR A 67 3.95 5.31 7.53
N ALA A 68 4.46 4.84 8.66
CA ALA A 68 3.84 3.83 9.49
C ALA A 68 3.88 4.28 10.96
N VAL A 69 2.87 3.86 11.73
CA VAL A 69 2.81 4.05 13.17
C VAL A 69 2.62 2.70 13.84
N ILE A 70 3.32 2.47 14.95
CA ILE A 70 3.09 1.32 15.83
C ILE A 70 2.13 1.81 16.91
N ALA A 71 0.88 1.38 16.83
CA ALA A 71 -0.19 1.86 17.71
C ALA A 71 -0.62 0.72 18.65
N SER A 72 0.10 0.57 19.76
CA SER A 72 -0.26 -0.40 20.80
C SER A 72 -1.33 0.16 21.74
N ASN A 73 -2.22 -0.73 22.21
CA ASN A 73 -3.23 -0.43 23.23
C ASN A 73 -4.26 0.69 22.89
N CYS A 74 -4.47 0.99 21.61
CA CYS A 74 -5.41 2.03 21.14
C CYS A 74 -6.88 1.55 21.12
N ALA A 75 -7.37 0.92 22.18
CA ALA A 75 -8.77 0.45 22.25
C ALA A 75 -9.81 1.60 22.18
N ALA A 76 -9.42 2.82 22.57
CA ALA A 76 -10.29 3.99 22.60
C ALA A 76 -10.10 4.98 21.44
N CYS A 77 -8.98 4.92 20.71
CA CYS A 77 -8.61 5.90 19.70
C CYS A 77 -8.45 5.24 18.32
N PRO A 78 -9.55 5.04 17.58
CA PRO A 78 -9.50 4.38 16.27
C PRO A 78 -8.96 5.29 15.15
N GLN A 79 -8.79 6.59 15.39
CA GLN A 79 -8.30 7.57 14.41
C GLN A 79 -6.80 7.78 14.54
N LEU A 80 -6.08 7.51 13.45
CA LEU A 80 -4.65 7.77 13.32
C LEU A 80 -4.43 8.91 12.33
N ARG A 81 -3.35 9.68 12.52
CA ARG A 81 -2.93 10.76 11.63
C ARG A 81 -1.54 10.47 11.09
N CYS A 82 -1.37 10.61 9.78
CA CYS A 82 -0.06 10.57 9.15
C CYS A 82 0.69 11.88 9.46
N GLU A 83 1.83 11.78 10.13
CA GLU A 83 2.65 12.92 10.53
C GLU A 83 3.70 13.31 9.48
N ARG A 84 3.75 12.59 8.35
CA ARG A 84 4.62 12.95 7.23
C ARG A 84 4.23 14.36 6.70
N PRO A 85 5.18 15.29 6.58
CA PRO A 85 4.94 16.59 5.98
C PRO A 85 4.31 16.45 4.58
N GLY A 86 3.23 17.18 4.32
CA GLY A 86 2.52 17.17 3.04
C GLY A 86 1.54 16.01 2.84
N CYS A 87 1.42 15.06 3.77
CA CYS A 87 0.44 13.96 3.68
C CYS A 87 -0.79 14.21 4.56
N GLY A 88 -0.63 14.20 5.88
CA GLY A 88 -1.71 14.51 6.83
C GLY A 88 -2.93 13.57 6.81
N THR A 89 -2.88 12.48 6.03
CA THR A 89 -4.00 11.54 5.86
C THR A 89 -4.44 10.95 7.20
N LEU A 90 -5.75 10.90 7.39
CA LEU A 90 -6.38 10.26 8.55
C LEU A 90 -6.80 8.85 8.17
N PHE A 91 -6.46 7.87 9.00
CA PHE A 91 -6.72 6.46 8.73
C PHE A 91 -7.17 5.70 9.97
N CYS A 92 -7.92 4.63 9.74
CA CYS A 92 -8.55 3.83 10.78
C CYS A 92 -7.58 2.77 11.31
N TYR A 93 -7.41 2.72 12.63
CA TYR A 93 -6.63 1.70 13.31
C TYR A 93 -7.14 0.28 13.01
N HIS A 94 -8.45 0.06 12.94
CA HIS A 94 -9.01 -1.28 12.77
C HIS A 94 -8.99 -1.78 11.32
N CYS A 95 -9.54 -1.01 10.38
CA CYS A 95 -9.65 -1.45 8.99
C CYS A 95 -8.45 -1.08 8.10
N LYS A 96 -7.49 -0.30 8.61
CA LYS A 96 -6.29 0.17 7.90
C LYS A 96 -6.58 1.04 6.66
N GLY A 97 -7.83 1.45 6.48
CA GLY A 97 -8.28 2.32 5.38
C GLY A 97 -8.41 3.78 5.81
N GLN A 98 -8.95 4.61 4.92
CA GLN A 98 -9.29 6.01 5.24
C GLN A 98 -10.21 6.08 6.47
N TRP A 99 -9.98 7.09 7.32
CA TRP A 99 -10.73 7.31 8.54
C TRP A 99 -12.24 7.49 8.28
N HIS A 100 -13.07 6.94 9.16
CA HIS A 100 -14.53 7.03 9.12
C HIS A 100 -15.07 7.17 10.55
N ALA A 101 -16.01 8.10 10.78
CA ALA A 101 -16.50 8.44 12.12
C ALA A 101 -17.83 7.77 12.49
N SER A 102 -18.77 7.65 11.56
CA SER A 102 -20.16 7.21 11.82
C SER A 102 -20.50 5.83 11.26
N GLN A 103 -19.54 5.17 10.61
CA GLN A 103 -19.74 3.88 9.96
C GLN A 103 -18.90 2.79 10.64
N THR A 104 -19.37 1.56 10.56
CA THR A 104 -18.55 0.39 10.85
C THR A 104 -17.42 0.24 9.81
N CYS A 105 -16.38 -0.51 10.17
CA CYS A 105 -15.27 -0.80 9.26
C CYS A 105 -15.71 -1.52 7.97
N ASP A 106 -16.74 -2.37 8.06
CA ASP A 106 -17.25 -3.16 6.94
C ASP A 106 -18.05 -2.31 5.96
N GLU A 107 -18.90 -1.40 6.46
CA GLU A 107 -19.63 -0.42 5.65
C GLU A 107 -18.66 0.47 4.88
N ALA A 108 -17.68 1.05 5.60
CA ALA A 108 -16.66 1.90 4.99
C ALA A 108 -15.83 1.14 3.92
N ARG A 109 -15.58 -0.16 4.12
CA ARG A 109 -14.91 -1.01 3.12
C ARG A 109 -15.77 -1.21 1.88
N LYS A 110 -17.08 -1.45 2.06
CA LYS A 110 -18.03 -1.65 0.95
C LYS A 110 -18.17 -0.39 0.10
N GLU A 111 -18.24 0.78 0.71
CA GLU A 111 -18.30 2.08 0.01
C GLU A 111 -17.06 2.30 -0.86
N ARG A 112 -15.86 2.05 -0.32
CA ARG A 112 -14.60 2.17 -1.08
C ARG A 112 -14.54 1.23 -2.29
N GLY A 113 -15.01 0.00 -2.15
CA GLY A 113 -15.05 -0.98 -3.25
C GLY A 113 -16.15 -0.71 -4.28
N GLY A 114 -17.17 0.10 -3.93
CA GLY A 114 -18.32 0.41 -4.78
C GLY A 114 -18.06 1.46 -5.85
N LEU A 115 -17.03 2.32 -5.68
CA LEU A 115 -16.72 3.41 -6.62
C LEU A 115 -16.25 2.94 -8.01
N PHE A 116 -15.95 1.64 -8.18
CA PHE A 116 -15.63 1.03 -9.48
C PHE A 116 -16.81 0.33 -10.15
N ARG A 117 -18.02 0.42 -9.58
CA ARG A 117 -19.26 -0.08 -10.20
C ARG A 117 -20.25 1.06 -10.35
N THR A 118 -19.97 2.01 -11.24
CA THR A 118 -21.04 2.86 -11.79
C THR A 118 -21.70 2.08 -12.92
N PRO A 119 -22.97 1.66 -12.83
CA PRO A 119 -23.71 1.26 -14.01
C PRO A 119 -23.83 2.49 -14.92
N LEU A 120 -23.44 2.34 -16.18
CA LEU A 120 -23.71 3.32 -17.23
C LEU A 120 -25.20 3.72 -17.19
N PRO A 121 -25.55 5.00 -17.37
CA PRO A 121 -26.95 5.41 -17.46
C PRO A 121 -27.58 4.74 -18.69
N GLN A 122 -28.60 3.90 -18.49
CA GLN A 122 -29.42 3.40 -19.58
C GLN A 122 -30.28 4.56 -20.09
N ILE A 123 -29.97 5.05 -21.29
CA ILE A 123 -30.84 5.95 -22.03
C ILE A 123 -32.00 5.10 -22.55
N ALA A 124 -33.18 5.28 -21.95
CA ALA A 124 -34.43 4.74 -22.48
C ALA A 124 -34.80 5.48 -23.76
N SER A 125 -34.67 4.83 -24.92
CA SER A 125 -35.24 5.33 -26.17
C SER A 125 -36.67 4.81 -26.31
N SER A 126 -37.63 5.70 -26.05
CA SER A 126 -39.03 5.53 -26.39
C SER A 126 -39.23 5.48 -27.91
N SER A 127 -40.17 4.62 -28.30
CA SER A 127 -40.72 4.32 -29.61
C SER A 127 -40.85 5.51 -30.58
N VAL A 128 -40.48 5.27 -31.84
CA VAL A 128 -41.13 5.88 -33.00
C VAL A 128 -41.49 4.80 -34.01
N ASP A 129 -42.79 4.66 -34.20
CA ASP A 129 -43.48 3.94 -35.25
C ASP A 129 -43.12 4.54 -36.62
N ASN A 130 -42.81 3.72 -37.62
CA ASN A 130 -43.25 4.04 -38.98
C ASN A 130 -43.35 2.79 -39.86
N SER A 131 -44.58 2.52 -40.27
CA SER A 131 -44.96 1.52 -41.25
C SER A 131 -44.66 1.98 -42.69
N LEU A 132 -44.55 0.98 -43.58
CA LEU A 132 -44.96 0.94 -45.00
C LEU A 132 -43.91 0.99 -46.14
N LYS A 133 -43.94 -0.12 -46.88
CA LYS A 133 -43.80 -0.34 -48.34
C LYS A 133 -42.37 -0.46 -48.91
N ARG A 134 -41.98 -1.67 -49.34
CA ARG A 134 -42.39 -2.29 -50.62
C ARG A 134 -42.12 -3.79 -50.61
#